data_AF-A0AAW3GJ66-F1
#
_entry.id   AF-A0AAW3GJ66-F1
#
_cell.length_a   1.000
_cell.length_b   1.000
_cell.length_c   1.000
_cell.angle_alpha   90.00
_cell.angle_beta   90.00
_cell.angle_gamma   90.00
#
_symmetry.space_group_name_H-M   'P 1'
#
loop_
_entity.id
_entity.type
_entity.pdbx_description
1 polymer ?
#
loop_
_entity_poly.entity_id
_entity_poly.type
_entity_poly.pdbx_seq_one_letter_code
_entity_poly.pdbx_strand_id
1 'polypeptide(L)'
;MNGDKEVAKKELNKNNNWKEVFKDLPRYEKDKGEIKYTIKEVSVKGYKTQITGDMDKGFVITNTKEKAWIPLEPATRNIKVTKNWQNADGQNLNAPVEKIEVELYKDGAATGKKLELSKNNNWSGTFEKLAVSEKLDSKPYEYTVKEVGETGNSIKFDGKLYEVSYKGSMKDGFTIVNKENLPQIPLKPTPPDKPNKPDVPKTNTPKNLPKTGDSSNIVVYAGVMILSAGILLFMTLKKEKQNNLILLKR
;
A
#
# COMPACT_ATOMS: atom_id res chain seq x y z
N MET A 1 -39.38 24.77 -24.93
CA MET A 1 -38.75 23.47 -25.30
C MET A 1 -38.10 23.67 -26.66
N ASN A 2 -36.80 23.41 -26.82
CA ASN A 2 -36.17 23.51 -28.15
C ASN A 2 -36.59 22.32 -29.01
N GLY A 3 -37.25 22.60 -30.13
CA GLY A 3 -37.90 21.60 -30.96
C GLY A 3 -37.02 21.07 -32.08
N ASP A 4 -36.14 20.11 -31.76
CA ASP A 4 -35.37 19.34 -32.76
C ASP A 4 -36.32 18.39 -33.51
N LYS A 5 -37.07 18.91 -34.48
CA LYS A 5 -37.96 18.13 -35.33
C LYS A 5 -37.17 17.38 -36.41
N GLU A 6 -37.28 16.05 -36.45
CA GLU A 6 -36.83 15.26 -37.60
C GLU A 6 -37.71 15.60 -38.82
N VAL A 7 -37.09 16.03 -39.91
CA VAL A 7 -37.77 16.43 -41.16
C VAL A 7 -37.48 15.50 -42.34
N ALA A 8 -36.34 14.79 -42.29
CA ALA A 8 -35.92 13.83 -43.30
C ALA A 8 -34.90 12.86 -42.69
N LYS A 9 -34.80 11.65 -43.27
CA LYS A 9 -33.86 10.61 -42.86
C LYS A 9 -33.24 9.94 -44.09
N LYS A 10 -31.98 9.51 -43.96
CA LYS A 10 -31.20 8.81 -44.98
C LYS A 10 -30.38 7.69 -44.33
N GLU A 11 -30.02 6.69 -45.10
CA GLU A 11 -29.11 5.62 -44.70
C GLU A 11 -27.75 5.84 -45.37
N LEU A 12 -26.65 5.66 -44.63
CA LEU A 12 -25.30 5.62 -45.18
C LEU A 12 -24.78 4.19 -45.11
N ASN A 13 -24.30 3.66 -46.23
CA ASN A 13 -23.78 2.31 -46.33
C ASN A 13 -22.68 2.21 -47.40
N LYS A 14 -22.14 1.00 -47.62
CA LYS A 14 -21.09 0.78 -48.61
C LYS A 14 -21.55 1.07 -50.05
N ASN A 15 -22.83 0.89 -50.37
CA ASN A 15 -23.36 0.99 -51.74
C ASN A 15 -23.50 2.44 -52.20
N ASN A 16 -23.87 3.37 -51.30
CA ASN A 16 -23.79 4.81 -51.56
C ASN A 16 -22.44 5.44 -51.18
N ASN A 17 -21.39 4.63 -50.99
CA ASN A 17 -20.05 5.06 -50.60
C ASN A 17 -20.02 5.97 -49.36
N TRP A 18 -20.95 5.74 -48.42
CA TRP A 18 -21.17 6.53 -47.20
C TRP A 18 -21.48 8.02 -47.48
N LYS A 19 -22.14 8.33 -48.60
CA LYS A 19 -22.52 9.70 -48.99
C LYS A 19 -23.99 9.76 -49.42
N GLU A 20 -24.71 10.75 -48.90
CA GLU A 20 -26.09 11.08 -49.28
C GLU A 20 -26.29 12.58 -49.38
N VAL A 21 -27.35 12.99 -50.08
CA VAL A 21 -27.77 14.39 -50.18
C VAL A 21 -29.25 14.49 -49.85
N PHE A 22 -29.58 15.40 -48.93
CA PHE A 22 -30.96 15.85 -48.74
C PHE A 22 -31.26 16.91 -49.79
N LYS A 23 -32.28 16.66 -50.61
CA LYS A 23 -32.78 17.59 -51.62
C LYS A 23 -34.11 18.17 -51.18
N ASP A 24 -34.52 19.26 -51.85
CA ASP A 24 -35.87 19.81 -51.78
C ASP A 24 -36.33 20.23 -50.36
N LEU A 25 -35.37 20.48 -49.47
CA LEU A 25 -35.60 21.05 -48.14
C LEU A 25 -35.92 22.55 -48.26
N PRO A 26 -36.98 23.08 -47.60
CA PRO A 26 -37.27 24.50 -47.58
C PRO A 26 -36.09 25.33 -47.03
N ARG A 27 -35.77 26.46 -47.67
CA ARG A 27 -34.72 27.39 -47.18
C ARG A 27 -35.23 28.33 -46.09
N TYR A 28 -36.51 28.70 -46.13
CA TYR A 28 -37.13 29.66 -45.21
C TYR A 28 -38.40 29.08 -44.60
N GLU A 29 -38.61 29.31 -43.29
CA GLU A 29 -39.90 29.09 -42.64
C GLU A 29 -40.63 30.42 -42.54
N LYS A 30 -41.92 30.42 -42.89
CA LYS A 30 -42.75 31.62 -42.80
C LYS A 30 -42.72 32.15 -41.37
N ASP A 31 -42.63 33.47 -41.24
CA ASP A 31 -42.65 34.19 -39.96
C ASP A 31 -41.45 33.89 -39.02
N LYS A 32 -40.43 33.11 -39.46
CA LYS A 32 -39.18 32.85 -38.69
C LYS A 32 -37.87 33.09 -39.46
N GLY A 33 -37.89 33.15 -40.80
CA GLY A 33 -36.69 33.40 -41.61
C GLY A 33 -35.96 32.13 -42.04
N GLU A 34 -34.64 32.20 -42.18
CA GLU A 34 -33.82 31.13 -42.77
C GLU A 34 -33.67 29.91 -41.83
N ILE A 35 -33.94 28.71 -42.37
CA ILE A 35 -33.93 27.46 -41.61
C ILE A 35 -32.50 26.95 -41.51
N LYS A 36 -32.02 26.73 -40.28
CA LYS A 36 -30.74 26.08 -40.00
C LYS A 36 -30.94 24.59 -39.73
N TYR A 37 -30.48 23.76 -40.66
CA TYR A 37 -30.50 22.32 -40.53
C TYR A 37 -29.26 21.79 -39.79
N THR A 38 -29.44 20.72 -39.02
CA THR A 38 -28.37 20.01 -38.31
C THR A 38 -28.54 18.50 -38.49
N ILE A 39 -27.45 17.77 -38.66
CA ILE A 39 -27.47 16.31 -38.73
C ILE A 39 -27.34 15.69 -37.34
N LYS A 40 -28.06 14.58 -37.11
CA LYS A 40 -27.85 13.65 -36.00
C LYS A 40 -27.70 12.24 -36.57
N GLU A 41 -26.88 11.42 -35.93
CA GLU A 41 -26.76 10.00 -36.25
C GLU A 41 -27.57 9.15 -35.26
N VAL A 42 -28.09 8.00 -35.72
CA VAL A 42 -28.63 6.97 -34.83
C VAL A 42 -27.46 6.23 -34.16
N SER A 43 -27.37 6.28 -32.83
CA SER A 43 -26.22 5.77 -32.08
C SER A 43 -25.80 4.35 -32.46
N VAL A 44 -24.54 4.20 -32.88
CA VAL A 44 -23.94 2.91 -33.25
C VAL A 44 -23.22 2.31 -32.04
N LYS A 45 -23.62 1.09 -31.63
CA LYS A 45 -23.08 0.43 -30.43
C LYS A 45 -21.56 0.23 -30.53
N GLY A 46 -20.81 0.75 -29.54
CA GLY A 46 -19.35 0.64 -29.48
C GLY A 46 -18.61 1.61 -30.41
N TYR A 47 -19.27 2.67 -30.86
CA TYR A 47 -18.68 3.77 -31.62
C TYR A 47 -19.09 5.11 -31.01
N LYS A 48 -18.12 6.03 -30.95
CA LYS A 48 -18.35 7.42 -30.60
C LYS A 48 -18.46 8.25 -31.88
N THR A 49 -19.65 8.77 -32.14
CA THR A 49 -19.92 9.70 -33.24
C THR A 49 -19.34 11.09 -32.94
N GLN A 50 -18.75 11.72 -33.95
CA GLN A 50 -18.49 13.16 -34.01
C GLN A 50 -19.01 13.70 -35.35
N ILE A 51 -19.81 14.77 -35.31
CA ILE A 51 -20.33 15.43 -36.51
C ILE A 51 -19.64 16.79 -36.66
N THR A 52 -19.17 17.11 -37.86
CA THR A 52 -18.55 18.40 -38.21
C THR A 52 -19.10 18.91 -39.55
N GLY A 53 -18.80 20.17 -39.88
CA GLY A 53 -19.31 20.83 -41.09
C GLY A 53 -20.58 21.64 -40.85
N ASP A 54 -21.18 22.11 -41.94
CA ASP A 54 -22.28 23.07 -41.96
C ASP A 54 -23.10 22.93 -43.27
N MET A 55 -24.13 23.76 -43.45
CA MET A 55 -24.99 23.69 -44.64
C MET A 55 -24.28 24.07 -45.95
N ASP A 56 -23.25 24.91 -45.90
CA ASP A 56 -22.55 25.42 -47.10
C ASP A 56 -21.45 24.46 -47.56
N LYS A 57 -20.79 23.78 -46.62
CA LYS A 57 -19.69 22.82 -46.86
C LYS A 57 -20.15 21.36 -46.85
N GLY A 58 -21.37 21.10 -46.40
CA GLY A 58 -21.86 19.77 -46.07
C GLY A 58 -21.39 19.30 -44.69
N PHE A 59 -22.00 18.20 -44.22
CA PHE A 59 -21.70 17.58 -42.93
C PHE A 59 -20.86 16.31 -43.10
N VAL A 60 -19.93 16.09 -42.18
CA VAL A 60 -19.11 14.87 -42.08
C VAL A 60 -19.41 14.18 -40.76
N ILE A 61 -19.73 12.88 -40.83
CA ILE A 61 -19.95 12.03 -39.66
C ILE A 61 -18.73 11.13 -39.49
N THR A 62 -18.00 11.30 -38.38
CA THR A 62 -16.83 10.51 -38.01
C THR A 62 -17.20 9.54 -36.90
N ASN A 63 -17.15 8.25 -37.17
CA ASN A 63 -17.39 7.19 -36.17
C ASN A 63 -16.06 6.60 -35.68
N THR A 64 -15.64 7.00 -34.48
CA THR A 64 -14.46 6.42 -33.82
C THR A 64 -14.88 5.18 -33.06
N LYS A 65 -14.33 4.00 -33.42
CA LYS A 65 -14.56 2.77 -32.67
C LYS A 65 -14.09 2.96 -31.22
N GLU A 66 -14.99 2.73 -30.26
CA GLU A 66 -14.62 2.78 -28.86
C GLU A 66 -13.64 1.65 -28.57
N LYS A 67 -12.48 1.99 -28.00
CA LYS A 67 -11.49 0.99 -27.60
C LYS A 67 -12.13 0.14 -26.51
N ALA A 68 -12.32 -1.15 -26.79
CA ALA A 68 -12.84 -2.09 -25.80
C ALA A 68 -12.02 -1.97 -24.51
N TRP A 69 -12.72 -1.78 -23.38
CA TRP A 69 -12.09 -1.76 -22.07
C TRP A 69 -11.65 -3.19 -21.74
N ILE A 70 -10.41 -3.50 -22.12
CA ILE A 70 -9.69 -4.65 -21.59
C ILE A 70 -9.43 -4.32 -20.11
N PRO A 71 -9.84 -5.18 -19.15
CA PRO A 71 -9.46 -4.99 -17.76
C PRO A 71 -7.94 -4.97 -17.68
N LEU A 72 -7.36 -3.83 -17.30
CA LEU A 72 -5.92 -3.77 -17.07
C LEU A 72 -5.65 -4.47 -15.74
N GLU A 73 -5.14 -5.70 -15.80
CA GLU A 73 -4.77 -6.46 -14.61
C GLU A 73 -3.81 -5.63 -13.74
N PRO A 74 -4.05 -5.52 -12.42
CA PRO A 74 -3.16 -4.75 -11.55
C PRO A 74 -1.78 -5.42 -11.58
N ALA A 75 -0.75 -4.62 -11.89
CA ALA A 75 0.62 -5.11 -12.07
C ALA A 75 1.07 -5.98 -10.88
N THR A 76 1.86 -7.02 -11.14
CA THR A 76 2.36 -7.92 -10.09
C THR A 76 3.84 -7.74 -9.82
N ARG A 77 4.27 -8.04 -8.59
CA ARG A 77 5.68 -8.13 -8.17
C ARG A 77 6.00 -9.49 -7.57
N ASN A 78 7.28 -9.85 -7.60
CA ASN A 78 7.83 -10.99 -6.87
C ASN A 78 8.66 -10.46 -5.68
N ILE A 79 8.57 -11.10 -4.52
CA ILE A 79 9.33 -10.73 -3.31
C ILE A 79 10.21 -11.91 -2.90
N LYS A 80 11.53 -11.75 -3.02
CA LYS A 80 12.51 -12.72 -2.55
C LYS A 80 12.62 -12.67 -1.02
N VAL A 81 12.78 -13.84 -0.40
CA VAL A 81 13.08 -14.00 1.03
C VAL A 81 14.34 -14.84 1.19
N THR A 82 15.19 -14.47 2.14
CA THR A 82 16.34 -15.27 2.57
C THR A 82 16.37 -15.38 4.10
N LYS A 83 17.08 -16.37 4.62
CA LYS A 83 17.30 -16.58 6.05
C LYS A 83 18.79 -16.65 6.36
N ASN A 84 19.23 -15.89 7.35
CA ASN A 84 20.55 -16.03 7.98
C ASN A 84 20.39 -16.51 9.43
N TRP A 85 21.39 -17.24 9.89
CA TRP A 85 21.52 -17.70 11.28
C TRP A 85 22.80 -17.10 11.85
N GLN A 86 22.75 -16.59 13.07
CA GLN A 86 23.90 -15.93 13.71
C GLN A 86 24.08 -16.40 15.15
N ASN A 87 25.33 -16.41 15.63
CA ASN A 87 25.65 -16.62 17.05
C ASN A 87 25.45 -15.33 17.87
N ALA A 88 25.74 -15.39 19.17
CA ALA A 88 25.64 -14.24 20.09
C ALA A 88 26.53 -13.05 19.69
N ASP A 89 27.62 -13.29 18.96
CA ASP A 89 28.54 -12.26 18.44
C ASP A 89 28.08 -11.67 17.09
N GLY A 90 27.05 -12.24 16.46
CA GLY A 90 26.56 -11.83 15.14
C GLY A 90 27.31 -12.44 13.95
N GLN A 91 28.20 -13.41 14.20
CA GLN A 91 28.85 -14.21 13.16
C GLN A 91 27.89 -15.27 12.62
N ASN A 92 28.04 -15.66 11.34
CA ASN A 92 27.17 -16.67 10.74
C ASN A 92 27.31 -18.04 11.44
N LEU A 93 26.16 -18.67 11.71
CA LEU A 93 26.01 -19.93 12.43
C LEU A 93 25.44 -21.01 11.52
N ASN A 94 25.78 -22.28 11.74
CA ASN A 94 25.07 -23.39 11.11
C ASN A 94 23.61 -23.41 11.61
N ALA A 95 22.65 -23.54 10.70
CA ALA A 95 21.24 -23.61 11.07
C ALA A 95 20.98 -24.77 12.04
N PRO A 96 20.28 -24.55 13.18
CA PRO A 96 19.96 -25.62 14.13
C PRO A 96 18.87 -26.57 13.61
N VAL A 97 18.05 -26.11 12.66
CA VAL A 97 16.95 -26.88 12.07
C VAL A 97 17.15 -27.07 10.57
N GLU A 98 16.58 -28.14 10.03
CA GLU A 98 16.63 -28.45 8.59
C GLU A 98 15.88 -27.40 7.75
N LYS A 99 14.79 -26.87 8.30
CA LYS A 99 13.87 -25.93 7.65
C LYS A 99 13.08 -25.05 8.61
N ILE A 100 12.51 -23.98 8.09
CA ILE A 100 11.54 -23.08 8.73
C ILE A 100 10.40 -22.75 7.77
N GLU A 101 9.26 -22.29 8.30
CA GLU A 101 8.22 -21.64 7.50
C GLU A 101 8.26 -20.11 7.68
N VAL A 102 7.95 -19.38 6.61
CA VAL A 102 7.82 -17.93 6.59
C VAL A 102 6.47 -17.56 5.99
N GLU A 103 5.66 -16.76 6.68
CA GLU A 103 4.38 -16.28 6.19
C GLU A 103 4.48 -14.84 5.62
N LEU A 104 3.78 -14.61 4.51
CA LEU A 104 3.60 -13.29 3.90
C LEU A 104 2.45 -12.53 4.58
N TYR A 105 2.69 -11.27 4.88
CA TYR A 105 1.72 -10.31 5.41
C TYR A 105 1.48 -9.21 4.36
N LYS A 106 0.24 -8.70 4.28
CA LYS A 106 -0.17 -7.60 3.39
C LYS A 106 -0.94 -6.56 4.21
N ASP A 107 -0.48 -5.31 4.16
CA ASP A 107 -0.97 -4.17 4.93
C ASP A 107 -1.08 -4.47 6.46
N GLY A 108 -0.17 -5.31 6.96
CA GLY A 108 -0.13 -5.76 8.36
C GLY A 108 -1.00 -6.98 8.69
N ALA A 109 -1.84 -7.46 7.76
CA ALA A 109 -2.66 -8.67 7.93
C ALA A 109 -1.97 -9.92 7.35
N ALA A 110 -2.12 -11.06 8.02
CA ALA A 110 -1.63 -12.36 7.54
C ALA A 110 -2.34 -12.77 6.23
N THR A 111 -1.62 -13.35 5.27
CA THR A 111 -2.20 -13.79 3.99
C THR A 111 -2.43 -15.30 3.88
N GLY A 112 -1.96 -16.10 4.83
CA GLY A 112 -1.94 -17.57 4.73
C GLY A 112 -0.96 -18.13 3.71
N LYS A 113 -0.31 -17.29 2.88
CA LYS A 113 0.74 -17.72 1.95
C LYS A 113 2.05 -17.92 2.73
N LYS A 114 2.60 -19.12 2.65
CA LYS A 114 3.88 -19.48 3.26
C LYS A 114 4.96 -19.85 2.24
N LEU A 115 6.22 -19.68 2.62
CA LEU A 115 7.39 -20.29 2.01
C LEU A 115 8.07 -21.20 3.03
N GLU A 116 8.56 -22.35 2.57
CA GLU A 116 9.51 -23.16 3.31
C GLU A 116 10.94 -22.72 2.93
N LEU A 117 11.76 -22.38 3.92
CA LEU A 117 13.19 -22.08 3.72
C LEU A 117 14.01 -23.19 4.39
N SER A 118 14.99 -23.75 3.68
CA SER A 118 15.76 -24.91 4.13
C SER A 118 17.15 -24.92 3.52
N LYS A 119 18.04 -25.81 4.02
CA LYS A 119 19.38 -25.97 3.42
C LYS A 119 19.32 -26.30 1.93
N ASN A 120 18.29 -27.04 1.49
CA ASN A 120 18.13 -27.50 0.10
C ASN A 120 17.79 -26.37 -0.88
N ASN A 121 17.15 -25.28 -0.43
CA ASN A 121 16.91 -24.09 -1.25
C ASN A 121 17.87 -22.92 -0.94
N ASN A 122 19.04 -23.25 -0.37
CA ASN A 122 20.04 -22.28 0.09
C ASN A 122 19.45 -21.23 1.03
N TRP A 123 18.51 -21.65 1.90
CA TRP A 123 17.78 -20.79 2.83
C TRP A 123 17.08 -19.61 2.13
N SER A 124 16.52 -19.85 0.94
CA SER A 124 15.93 -18.81 0.09
C SER A 124 14.69 -19.27 -0.68
N GLY A 125 13.78 -18.33 -0.93
CA GLY A 125 12.54 -18.56 -1.70
C GLY A 125 11.95 -17.24 -2.21
N THR A 126 10.86 -17.30 -2.96
CA THR A 126 10.22 -16.13 -3.56
C THR A 126 8.71 -16.24 -3.50
N PHE A 127 8.03 -15.21 -2.98
CA PHE A 127 6.59 -15.06 -3.16
C PHE A 127 6.34 -14.42 -4.52
N GLU A 128 5.77 -15.17 -5.46
CA GLU A 128 5.54 -14.71 -6.83
C GLU A 128 4.16 -14.10 -7.07
N LYS A 129 4.06 -13.27 -8.11
CA LYS A 129 2.82 -12.74 -8.71
C LYS A 129 1.90 -12.06 -7.68
N LEU A 130 2.50 -11.36 -6.71
CA LEU A 130 1.78 -10.56 -5.73
C LEU A 130 1.27 -9.28 -6.41
N ALA A 131 -0.04 -9.04 -6.37
CA ALA A 131 -0.62 -7.79 -6.90
C ALA A 131 0.05 -6.56 -6.23
N VAL A 132 0.34 -5.52 -7.01
CA VAL A 132 0.92 -4.27 -6.50
C VAL A 132 -0.12 -3.42 -5.76
N SER A 133 -1.38 -3.48 -6.19
CA SER A 133 -2.50 -2.70 -5.67
C SER A 133 -3.84 -3.43 -5.95
N GLU A 134 -4.96 -2.92 -5.45
CA GLU A 134 -6.29 -3.48 -5.75
C GLU A 134 -6.74 -3.14 -7.18
N LYS A 135 -6.46 -1.90 -7.59
CA LYS A 135 -6.81 -1.26 -8.86
C LYS A 135 -5.63 -0.40 -9.32
N LEU A 136 -5.49 -0.15 -10.62
CA LEU A 136 -4.36 0.58 -11.20
C LEU A 136 -3.98 1.85 -10.41
N ASP A 137 -4.97 2.72 -10.17
CA ASP A 137 -4.78 4.05 -9.56
C ASP A 137 -4.98 4.04 -8.03
N SER A 138 -5.07 2.87 -7.40
CA SER A 138 -5.20 2.72 -5.94
C SER A 138 -3.83 2.64 -5.26
N LYS A 139 -3.79 2.99 -3.96
CA LYS A 139 -2.56 2.93 -3.14
C LYS A 139 -1.92 1.53 -3.24
N PRO A 140 -0.59 1.44 -3.48
CA PRO A 140 0.11 0.17 -3.42
C PRO A 140 -0.03 -0.55 -2.07
N TYR A 141 -0.09 -1.87 -2.14
CA TYR A 141 -0.05 -2.75 -0.98
C TYR A 141 1.35 -2.79 -0.37
N GLU A 142 1.41 -2.73 0.97
CA GLU A 142 2.66 -2.94 1.71
C GLU A 142 2.76 -4.42 2.11
N TYR A 143 3.80 -5.10 1.64
CA TYR A 143 4.06 -6.50 1.98
C TYR A 143 5.25 -6.62 2.94
N THR A 144 5.07 -7.45 3.97
CA THR A 144 6.13 -7.83 4.93
C THR A 144 6.11 -9.34 5.14
N VAL A 145 7.10 -9.88 5.85
CA VAL A 145 7.18 -11.33 6.16
C VAL A 145 7.39 -11.55 7.65
N LYS A 146 6.99 -12.72 8.15
CA LYS A 146 7.26 -13.20 9.51
C LYS A 146 7.64 -14.67 9.51
N GLU A 147 8.60 -15.05 10.34
CA GLU A 147 8.87 -16.46 10.65
C GLU A 147 7.72 -17.07 11.46
N VAL A 148 7.23 -18.23 11.03
CA VAL A 148 6.14 -18.93 11.69
C VAL A 148 6.64 -19.53 13.00
N GLY A 149 5.93 -19.24 14.09
CA GLY A 149 6.31 -19.68 15.44
C GLY A 149 7.12 -18.66 16.24
N GLU A 150 7.43 -17.47 15.70
CA GLU A 150 7.93 -16.37 16.52
C GLU A 150 6.90 -15.91 17.56
N THR A 151 7.36 -15.37 18.69
CA THR A 151 6.53 -14.62 19.64
C THR A 151 7.36 -13.48 20.20
N GLY A 152 6.92 -12.24 20.00
CA GLY A 152 7.64 -11.03 20.46
C GLY A 152 9.07 -10.95 19.94
N ASN A 153 9.28 -11.21 18.63
CA ASN A 153 10.60 -11.26 17.99
C ASN A 153 11.57 -12.28 18.64
N SER A 154 11.06 -13.30 19.32
CA SER A 154 11.83 -14.41 19.87
C SER A 154 11.30 -15.74 19.35
N ILE A 155 12.18 -16.71 19.11
CA ILE A 155 11.84 -18.09 18.74
C ILE A 155 12.83 -19.07 19.39
N LYS A 156 12.46 -20.35 19.53
CA LYS A 156 13.25 -21.36 20.24
C LYS A 156 13.49 -22.59 19.38
N PHE A 157 14.76 -22.99 19.24
CA PHE A 157 15.19 -24.21 18.55
C PHE A 157 16.22 -24.93 19.41
N ASP A 158 16.12 -26.26 19.54
CA ASP A 158 17.05 -27.12 20.29
C ASP A 158 17.43 -26.61 21.69
N GLY A 159 16.44 -26.10 22.43
CA GLY A 159 16.63 -25.51 23.76
C GLY A 159 17.12 -24.05 23.76
N LYS A 160 17.77 -23.59 22.69
CA LYS A 160 18.34 -22.25 22.53
C LYS A 160 17.29 -21.22 22.11
N LEU A 161 17.43 -19.99 22.61
CA LEU A 161 16.62 -18.84 22.20
C LEU A 161 17.29 -18.07 21.07
N TYR A 162 16.50 -17.57 20.12
CA TYR A 162 16.96 -16.72 19.03
C TYR A 162 16.12 -15.45 18.97
N GLU A 163 16.78 -14.30 18.88
CA GLU A 163 16.16 -13.02 18.51
C GLU A 163 15.94 -13.01 16.99
N VAL A 164 14.70 -12.75 16.56
CA VAL A 164 14.27 -12.73 15.15
C VAL A 164 14.17 -11.29 14.67
N SER A 165 15.00 -10.94 13.69
CA SER A 165 15.03 -9.60 13.09
C SER A 165 14.85 -9.65 11.56
N TYR A 166 14.28 -8.59 11.00
CA TYR A 166 13.90 -8.50 9.59
C TYR A 166 14.62 -7.32 8.94
N LYS A 167 15.23 -7.55 7.77
CA LYS A 167 16.02 -6.56 7.01
C LYS A 167 15.58 -6.55 5.54
N GLY A 168 15.81 -5.46 4.82
CA GLY A 168 15.49 -5.34 3.39
C GLY A 168 14.12 -4.70 3.11
N SER A 169 13.59 -4.94 1.91
CA SER A 169 12.39 -4.24 1.39
C SER A 169 11.62 -5.09 0.37
N MET A 170 10.42 -4.65 -0.02
CA MET A 170 9.67 -5.27 -1.14
C MET A 170 10.40 -5.21 -2.50
N LYS A 171 11.37 -4.30 -2.66
CA LYS A 171 12.13 -4.11 -3.90
C LYS A 171 13.38 -4.99 -3.93
N ASP A 172 14.08 -5.04 -2.80
CA ASP A 172 15.41 -5.65 -2.69
C ASP A 172 15.35 -7.08 -2.12
N GLY A 173 14.17 -7.49 -1.62
CA GLY A 173 13.93 -8.73 -0.89
C GLY A 173 14.06 -8.55 0.63
N PHE A 174 13.57 -9.54 1.37
CA PHE A 174 13.66 -9.59 2.83
C PHE A 174 14.67 -10.63 3.31
N THR A 175 15.54 -10.24 4.24
CA THR A 175 16.44 -11.16 4.96
C THR A 175 15.95 -11.29 6.39
N ILE A 176 15.54 -12.49 6.78
CA ILE A 176 15.28 -12.87 8.18
C ILE A 176 16.61 -13.23 8.82
N VAL A 177 16.89 -12.71 10.01
CA VAL A 177 18.11 -13.03 10.76
C VAL A 177 17.75 -13.49 12.16
N ASN A 178 18.10 -14.73 12.48
CA ASN A 178 17.95 -15.29 13.82
C ASN A 178 19.30 -15.28 14.52
N LYS A 179 19.43 -14.43 15.54
CA LYS A 179 20.64 -14.30 16.34
C LYS A 179 20.49 -15.06 17.64
N GLU A 180 21.40 -15.99 17.94
CA GLU A 180 21.37 -16.75 19.19
C GLU A 180 21.49 -15.79 20.37
N ASN A 181 20.48 -15.80 21.25
CA ASN A 181 20.41 -14.95 22.43
C ASN A 181 20.66 -15.83 23.65
N LEU A 182 21.78 -15.60 24.34
CA LEU A 182 22.11 -16.34 25.56
C LEU A 182 21.09 -15.99 26.64
N PRO A 183 20.53 -16.97 27.37
CA PRO A 183 19.72 -16.69 28.55
C PRO A 183 20.55 -15.85 29.52
N GLN A 184 20.10 -14.63 29.84
CA GLN A 184 20.72 -13.84 30.89
C GLN A 184 20.57 -14.61 32.20
N ILE A 185 21.69 -15.11 32.73
CA ILE A 185 21.74 -15.62 34.09
C ILE A 185 21.28 -14.47 34.99
N PRO A 186 20.23 -14.64 35.82
CA PRO A 186 19.81 -13.59 36.73
C PRO A 186 21.01 -13.19 37.59
N LEU A 187 21.41 -11.92 37.50
CA LEU A 187 22.54 -11.40 38.28
C LEU A 187 22.25 -11.69 39.75
N LYS A 188 23.06 -12.57 40.36
CA LYS A 188 23.00 -12.85 41.79
C LYS A 188 23.08 -11.51 42.51
N PRO A 189 22.10 -11.15 43.37
CA PRO A 189 22.11 -9.86 44.04
C PRO A 189 23.46 -9.60 44.70
N THR A 190 24.08 -8.48 44.35
CA THR A 190 25.28 -8.01 45.04
C THR A 190 24.93 -7.83 46.52
N PRO A 191 25.76 -8.35 47.46
CA PRO A 191 25.59 -8.05 48.87
C PRO A 191 25.58 -6.52 49.07
N PRO A 192 24.71 -5.98 49.94
CA PRO A 192 24.70 -4.54 50.20
C PRO A 192 26.07 -4.04 50.65
N ASP A 193 26.53 -2.94 50.06
CA ASP A 193 27.80 -2.32 50.42
C ASP A 193 27.83 -1.96 51.91
N LYS A 194 28.97 -2.21 52.54
CA LYS A 194 29.17 -1.99 53.97
C LYS A 194 29.12 -0.48 54.25
N PRO A 195 28.33 0.01 55.23
CA PRO A 195 28.19 1.45 55.47
C PRO A 195 29.53 2.13 55.72
N ASN A 196 29.86 3.13 54.90
CA ASN A 196 31.04 3.96 55.08
C ASN A 196 30.88 4.88 56.31
N LYS A 197 32.01 5.17 56.95
CA LYS A 197 32.09 6.01 58.15
C LYS A 197 31.72 7.47 57.83
N PRO A 198 31.01 8.20 58.71
CA PRO A 198 30.75 9.63 58.51
C PRO A 198 32.02 10.49 58.56
N ASP A 199 32.11 11.46 57.64
CA ASP A 199 33.17 12.47 57.60
C ASP A 199 32.87 13.70 58.47
N VAL A 200 33.92 14.44 58.85
CA VAL A 200 33.86 15.61 59.75
C VAL A 200 33.78 16.91 58.93
N PRO A 201 32.83 17.83 59.21
CA PRO A 201 32.53 18.94 58.30
C PRO A 201 33.39 20.20 58.53
N LYS A 202 33.72 20.91 57.44
CA LYS A 202 34.11 22.34 57.45
C LYS A 202 33.51 23.10 56.26
N THR A 203 32.85 24.22 56.60
CA THR A 203 32.33 25.34 55.80
C THR A 203 33.36 25.98 54.84
N ASN A 204 33.10 26.79 53.80
CA ASN A 204 31.96 27.36 53.02
C ASN A 204 32.61 28.23 51.89
N THR A 205 32.03 28.86 50.85
CA THR A 205 30.76 28.97 50.04
C THR A 205 31.11 29.91 48.83
N PRO A 206 30.29 30.12 47.76
CA PRO A 206 28.92 29.66 47.47
C PRO A 206 28.81 28.83 46.16
N LYS A 207 27.58 28.67 45.65
CA LYS A 207 27.17 27.67 44.64
C LYS A 207 27.13 28.24 43.21
N ASN A 208 27.82 27.60 42.27
CA ASN A 208 27.55 27.66 40.82
C ASN A 208 27.86 26.28 40.21
N LEU A 209 26.99 25.75 39.35
CA LEU A 209 27.18 24.46 38.70
C LEU A 209 27.85 24.63 37.33
N PRO A 210 28.83 23.79 36.94
CA PRO A 210 29.27 23.70 35.56
C PRO A 210 28.17 23.10 34.67
N LYS A 211 27.97 23.66 33.48
CA LYS A 211 27.16 23.03 32.43
C LYS A 211 27.91 21.82 31.87
N THR A 212 27.25 20.66 31.81
CA THR A 212 27.58 19.60 30.85
C THR A 212 26.68 19.75 29.64
N GLY A 213 27.21 20.23 28.50
CA GLY A 213 26.41 20.46 27.31
C GLY A 213 27.20 20.96 26.12
N ASP A 214 27.77 20.01 25.36
CA ASP A 214 28.30 20.15 24.00
C ASP A 214 28.50 18.73 23.42
N SER A 215 28.39 18.42 22.13
CA SER A 215 27.48 18.94 21.09
C SER A 215 27.57 18.03 19.86
N SER A 216 26.53 17.23 19.55
CA SER A 216 26.54 16.31 18.39
C SER A 216 25.15 16.10 17.77
N ASN A 217 24.87 16.84 16.68
CA ASN A 217 23.88 16.57 15.63
C ASN A 217 22.44 16.14 16.02
N ILE A 218 21.55 17.13 16.10
CA ILE A 218 20.08 16.99 16.26
C ILE A 218 19.41 16.63 14.91
N VAL A 219 19.96 15.68 14.13
CA VAL A 219 19.47 15.36 12.77
C VAL A 219 19.42 13.85 12.44
N VAL A 220 18.75 13.05 13.29
CA VAL A 220 17.92 11.90 12.82
C VAL A 220 16.69 11.70 13.72
N TYR A 221 15.94 12.77 14.02
CA TYR A 221 14.62 12.66 14.69
C TYR A 221 13.45 12.90 13.71
N ALA A 222 13.55 12.30 12.53
CA ALA A 222 12.57 12.34 11.46
C ALA A 222 12.04 10.92 11.11
N GLY A 223 11.81 10.10 12.13
CA GLY A 223 11.25 8.75 12.00
C GLY A 223 10.95 8.12 13.36
N VAL A 224 9.83 7.39 13.44
CA VAL A 224 9.44 6.55 14.60
C VAL A 224 9.30 7.28 15.96
N MET A 225 8.52 8.37 16.01
CA MET A 225 7.95 8.88 17.27
C MET A 225 6.46 9.27 17.19
N ILE A 226 5.70 8.63 16.29
CA ILE A 226 4.23 8.65 16.31
C ILE A 226 3.70 7.24 16.07
N LEU A 227 3.17 6.60 17.14
CA LEU A 227 1.92 5.81 17.12
C LEU A 227 1.60 5.17 18.49
N SER A 228 2.56 5.07 19.41
CA SER A 228 2.37 4.49 20.75
C SER A 228 1.33 5.21 21.63
N ALA A 229 1.14 6.53 21.45
CA ALA A 229 0.16 7.31 22.21
C ALA A 229 -1.29 7.25 21.64
N GLY A 230 -1.46 7.08 20.33
CA GLY A 230 -2.78 7.17 19.69
C GLY A 230 -3.72 6.00 20.01
N ILE A 231 -3.16 4.84 20.32
CA ILE A 231 -3.90 3.58 20.49
C ILE A 231 -4.79 3.60 21.76
N LEU A 232 -4.32 4.22 22.85
CA LEU A 232 -5.09 4.31 24.10
C LEU A 232 -6.30 5.26 23.99
N LEU A 233 -6.16 6.37 23.26
CA LEU A 233 -7.26 7.34 23.06
C LEU A 233 -8.33 6.81 22.08
N PHE A 234 -7.96 5.92 21.14
CA PHE A 234 -8.93 5.33 20.21
C PHE A 234 -9.75 4.19 20.85
N MET A 235 -9.18 3.47 21.81
CA MET A 235 -9.89 2.38 22.52
C MET A 235 -10.98 2.87 23.48
N THR A 236 -10.82 4.04 24.10
CA THR A 236 -11.88 4.65 24.93
C THR A 236 -13.08 5.09 24.10
N LEU A 237 -12.85 5.87 23.03
CA LEU A 237 -13.91 6.41 22.16
C LEU A 237 -14.74 5.31 21.46
N LYS A 238 -14.13 4.16 21.14
CA LYS A 238 -14.86 3.02 20.53
C LYS A 238 -15.83 2.35 21.53
N LYS A 239 -15.54 2.39 22.83
CA LYS A 239 -16.34 1.73 23.87
C LYS A 239 -17.62 2.52 24.19
N GLU A 240 -17.53 3.85 24.30
CA GLU A 240 -18.73 4.71 24.49
C GLU A 240 -19.71 4.59 23.32
N LYS A 241 -19.22 4.57 22.07
CA LYS A 241 -20.08 4.43 20.89
C LYS A 241 -20.85 3.11 20.83
N GLN A 242 -20.34 2.02 21.40
CA GLN A 242 -21.10 0.77 21.48
C GLN A 242 -22.09 0.77 22.65
N ASN A 243 -21.73 1.30 23.82
CA ASN A 243 -22.63 1.40 24.96
C ASN A 243 -23.87 2.25 24.63
N ASN A 244 -23.69 3.41 23.99
CA ASN A 244 -24.79 4.29 23.61
C ASN A 244 -25.67 3.70 22.49
N LEU A 245 -25.14 2.84 21.62
CA LEU A 245 -25.90 2.18 20.57
C LEU A 245 -26.79 1.04 21.10
N ILE A 246 -26.44 0.45 22.25
CA ILE A 246 -27.24 -0.59 22.92
C ILE A 246 -28.44 0.02 23.67
N LEU A 247 -28.31 1.24 24.20
CA LEU A 247 -29.38 1.96 24.90
C LEU A 247 -30.48 2.54 23.98
N LEU A 248 -30.23 2.62 22.67
CA LEU A 248 -31.19 3.09 21.66
C LEU A 248 -31.95 1.94 20.94
N LYS A 249 -31.96 0.72 21.52
CA LYS A 249 -32.64 -0.47 20.99
C LYS A 249 -33.42 -1.27 22.06
N ARG A 250 -33.97 -0.57 23.05
CA ARG A 250 -34.98 -1.07 23.99
C ARG A 250 -36.04 0.00 24.22
#